data_AF-A0A3D3Q415-F1
#
_entry.id   AF-A0A3D3Q415-F1
#
_cell.length_a   1.000
_cell.length_b   1.000
_cell.length_c   1.000
_cell.angle_alpha   90.00
_cell.angle_beta   90.00
_cell.angle_gamma   90.00
#
_symmetry.space_group_name_H-M   'P 1'
#
loop_
_entity.id
_entity.type
_entity.pdbx_description
1 polymer ?
#
loop_
_entity_poly.entity_id
_entity_poly.type
_entity_poly.pdbx_seq_one_letter_code
_entity_poly.pdbx_strand_id
1 'polypeptide(L)'
;LAGLVYMLGPYTFGYGFLISAAFPPYVLLPVVLLITIRGLRTKGPWWPALFGLTVFVMGGGNGGPQVYAMVPAVLFGVWVLLVERERSVPVRRVIAFFGWAALFTVGLNAYWLASLASPETTNALAFSEQPNIINVASSFSETIRGLGFWQFYGGTQFGPWDPTVRSYLTSPVLIVTGFAVPIVALLSAWLLRWRYRLFFLLLAILGVVGMAGIFPTASSSPFGHLLLFAYDHVPGAAGLRTTYKLGGTLNLALAVLFALGVDALWASFRGKGEYELWRLLVAVATAVILVANAYPLVLGRIQGERNTAGIPAYWTQALNYLERRGGPEREFFAPGTLQIVYRWGGLVDGVAETRPQIASVIPWPFPVNEHYQTNLLAAVERPYQQDLPSNDSAALFRYLGVRDVVLQNDIDWQRSTTARPAEMQLLAKDPSLDPLTSFGLPGQNTVARGSSQASDPSSGAERHLPPVEILIVPNALPPARVEAGAPVVVSGDGFGIASLAEEGTLRTNPPVLYSGDLTAADLAGLAADGPSFVVTDSNRRVAYSFDAPRDNHSYTLPAGATLGDRAIGYG
;
A
#
# COMPACT_ATOMS: atom_id res chain seq x y z
N LEU A 1 7.06 -10.13 -30.40
CA LEU A 1 8.15 -9.41 -29.70
C LEU A 1 7.64 -8.33 -28.75
N ALA A 2 6.88 -7.32 -29.20
CA ALA A 2 6.39 -6.24 -28.31
C ALA A 2 5.69 -6.77 -27.04
N GLY A 3 4.79 -7.75 -27.18
CA GLY A 3 4.14 -8.37 -26.01
C GLY A 3 5.11 -9.02 -25.02
N LEU A 4 6.20 -9.64 -25.51
CA LEU A 4 7.24 -10.22 -24.65
C LEU A 4 8.02 -9.14 -23.91
N VAL A 5 8.41 -8.05 -24.59
CA VAL A 5 9.12 -6.93 -23.96
C VAL A 5 8.23 -6.24 -22.91
N TYR A 6 6.94 -6.10 -23.20
CA TYR A 6 5.96 -5.54 -22.27
C TYR A 6 5.77 -6.44 -21.04
N MET A 7 5.70 -7.76 -21.25
CA MET A 7 5.52 -8.71 -20.15
C MET A 7 6.79 -8.88 -19.30
N LEU A 8 7.95 -8.96 -19.94
CA LEU A 8 9.24 -9.36 -19.33
C LEU A 8 10.11 -8.16 -18.92
N GLY A 9 9.48 -7.09 -18.42
CA GLY A 9 10.16 -5.87 -18.00
C GLY A 9 10.31 -5.75 -16.47
N PRO A 10 11.26 -4.93 -15.98
CA PRO A 10 11.45 -4.70 -14.55
C PRO A 10 10.19 -4.22 -13.82
N TYR A 11 9.35 -3.41 -14.47
CA TYR A 11 8.07 -2.95 -13.89
C TYR A 11 7.11 -4.10 -13.59
N THR A 12 7.03 -5.12 -14.46
CA THR A 12 6.14 -6.28 -14.26
C THR A 12 6.57 -7.06 -13.03
N PHE A 13 7.87 -7.34 -12.91
CA PHE A 13 8.41 -8.11 -11.80
C PHE A 13 8.49 -7.33 -10.50
N GLY A 14 8.86 -6.06 -10.57
CA GLY A 14 9.03 -5.23 -9.39
C GLY A 14 7.75 -4.63 -8.88
N TYR A 15 6.88 -4.12 -9.74
CA TYR A 15 5.65 -3.49 -9.27
C TYR A 15 4.41 -4.35 -9.52
N GLY A 16 4.27 -4.89 -10.74
CA GLY A 16 3.08 -5.63 -11.15
C GLY A 16 2.77 -6.81 -10.24
N PHE A 17 3.71 -7.74 -10.08
CA PHE A 17 3.49 -8.93 -9.24
C PHE A 17 3.45 -8.64 -7.73
N LEU A 18 4.15 -7.60 -7.26
CA LEU A 18 4.11 -7.22 -5.84
C LEU A 18 2.79 -6.54 -5.46
N ILE A 19 2.24 -5.70 -6.33
CA ILE A 19 1.03 -4.91 -6.05
C ILE A 19 -0.11 -5.35 -6.98
N SER A 20 -0.75 -6.44 -6.58
CA SER A 20 -1.76 -7.15 -7.38
C SER A 20 -2.91 -6.26 -7.86
N ALA A 21 -3.40 -5.33 -7.02
CA ALA A 21 -4.50 -4.43 -7.38
C ALA A 21 -4.16 -3.45 -8.53
N ALA A 22 -2.88 -3.22 -8.81
CA ALA A 22 -2.45 -2.30 -9.84
C ALA A 22 -2.01 -3.00 -11.14
N PHE A 23 -1.93 -4.34 -11.14
CA PHE A 23 -1.48 -5.12 -12.28
C PHE A 23 -2.56 -5.36 -13.36
N PRO A 24 -3.85 -5.63 -13.06
CA PRO A 24 -4.87 -5.74 -14.09
C PRO A 24 -4.98 -4.50 -14.99
N PRO A 25 -4.92 -3.25 -14.47
CA PRO A 25 -4.80 -2.04 -15.29
C PRO A 25 -3.62 -2.07 -16.27
N TYR A 26 -2.45 -2.53 -15.83
CA TYR A 26 -1.27 -2.71 -16.68
C TYR A 26 -1.54 -3.73 -17.79
N VAL A 27 -2.02 -4.92 -17.43
CA VAL A 27 -2.29 -6.02 -18.38
C VAL A 27 -3.35 -5.62 -19.43
N LEU A 28 -4.36 -4.86 -19.03
CA LEU A 28 -5.49 -4.46 -19.88
C LEU A 28 -5.27 -3.14 -20.63
N LEU A 29 -4.24 -2.36 -20.31
CA LEU A 29 -3.92 -1.12 -21.01
C LEU A 29 -3.81 -1.31 -22.55
N PRO A 30 -3.08 -2.32 -23.08
CA PRO A 30 -3.05 -2.55 -24.53
C PRO A 30 -4.42 -2.88 -25.12
N VAL A 31 -5.30 -3.54 -24.35
CA VAL A 31 -6.67 -3.88 -24.77
C VAL A 31 -7.54 -2.63 -24.84
N VAL A 32 -7.45 -1.74 -23.84
CA VAL A 32 -8.13 -0.43 -23.86
C VAL A 32 -7.72 0.39 -25.08
N LEU A 33 -6.41 0.46 -25.37
CA LEU A 33 -5.93 1.15 -26.56
C LEU A 33 -6.43 0.50 -27.87
N LEU A 34 -6.44 -0.83 -27.95
CA LEU A 34 -6.97 -1.55 -29.10
C LEU A 34 -8.47 -1.28 -29.31
N ILE A 35 -9.26 -1.30 -28.24
CA ILE A 35 -10.69 -0.96 -28.23
C ILE A 35 -10.89 0.45 -28.77
N THR A 36 -10.09 1.43 -28.35
CA THR A 36 -10.17 2.79 -28.85
C THR A 36 -9.83 2.87 -30.35
N ILE A 37 -8.75 2.21 -30.78
CA ILE A 37 -8.33 2.19 -32.20
C ILE A 37 -9.43 1.62 -33.09
N ARG A 38 -10.08 0.52 -32.67
CA ARG A 38 -11.17 -0.12 -33.42
C ARG A 38 -12.47 0.68 -33.31
N GLY A 39 -12.83 1.09 -32.10
CA GLY A 39 -14.08 1.74 -31.76
C GLY A 39 -14.28 3.07 -32.44
N LEU A 40 -13.23 3.89 -32.55
CA LEU A 40 -13.29 5.19 -33.25
C LEU A 40 -13.65 5.05 -34.74
N ARG A 41 -13.45 3.87 -35.35
CA ARG A 41 -13.76 3.60 -36.76
C ARG A 41 -15.15 3.01 -36.97
N THR A 42 -15.84 2.64 -35.89
CA THR A 42 -17.16 2.01 -35.92
C THR A 42 -18.24 2.94 -35.35
N LYS A 43 -19.50 2.68 -35.70
CA LYS A 43 -20.65 3.40 -35.13
C LYS A 43 -21.27 2.58 -34.00
N GLY A 44 -21.95 3.27 -33.08
CA GLY A 44 -22.74 2.65 -32.02
C GLY A 44 -21.99 2.49 -30.69
N PRO A 45 -22.71 2.12 -29.63
CA PRO A 45 -22.20 2.12 -28.26
C PRO A 45 -21.40 0.86 -27.89
N TRP A 46 -21.31 -0.14 -28.77
CA TRP A 46 -20.66 -1.43 -28.47
C TRP A 46 -19.20 -1.29 -28.01
N TRP A 47 -18.37 -0.57 -28.77
CA TRP A 47 -16.96 -0.39 -28.40
C TRP A 47 -16.77 0.52 -27.18
N PRO A 48 -17.51 1.64 -27.02
CA PRO A 48 -17.54 2.37 -25.76
C PRO A 48 -17.99 1.53 -24.55
N ALA A 49 -18.96 0.64 -24.72
CA ALA A 49 -19.39 -0.27 -23.66
C ALA A 49 -18.29 -1.27 -23.30
N LEU A 50 -17.62 -1.85 -24.30
CA LEU A 50 -16.47 -2.72 -24.10
C LEU A 50 -15.29 -1.98 -23.44
N PHE A 51 -15.10 -0.69 -23.74
CA PHE A 51 -14.14 0.17 -23.04
C PHE A 51 -14.48 0.25 -21.55
N GLY A 52 -15.71 0.63 -21.21
CA GLY A 52 -16.15 0.71 -19.81
C GLY A 52 -16.07 -0.63 -19.08
N LEU A 53 -16.46 -1.72 -19.74
CA LEU A 53 -16.33 -3.08 -19.20
C LEU A 53 -14.87 -3.47 -18.97
N THR A 54 -13.97 -3.11 -19.88
CA THR A 54 -12.53 -3.40 -19.70
C THR A 54 -11.97 -2.64 -18.50
N VAL A 55 -12.35 -1.36 -18.33
CA VAL A 55 -11.96 -0.57 -17.15
C VAL A 55 -12.57 -1.16 -15.88
N PHE A 56 -13.82 -1.60 -15.90
CA PHE A 56 -14.44 -2.30 -14.78
C PHE A 56 -13.66 -3.57 -14.37
N VAL A 57 -13.24 -4.38 -15.35
CA VAL A 57 -12.45 -5.62 -15.12
C VAL A 57 -11.05 -5.30 -14.58
N MET A 58 -10.53 -4.08 -14.76
CA MET A 58 -9.28 -3.67 -14.11
C MET A 58 -9.39 -3.65 -12.57
N GLY A 59 -10.60 -3.56 -12.01
CA GLY A 59 -10.86 -3.65 -10.56
C GLY A 59 -10.61 -2.35 -9.79
N GLY A 60 -11.51 -2.00 -8.86
CA GLY A 60 -11.49 -0.74 -8.12
C GLY A 60 -10.53 -0.68 -6.93
N GLY A 61 -9.70 -1.71 -6.72
CA GLY A 61 -8.76 -1.78 -5.59
C GLY A 61 -7.67 -0.71 -5.62
N ASN A 62 -7.38 -0.12 -6.80
CA ASN A 62 -6.55 1.07 -6.91
C ASN A 62 -7.02 1.91 -8.11
N GLY A 63 -7.59 3.10 -7.84
CA GLY A 63 -8.13 3.96 -8.90
C GLY A 63 -7.05 4.60 -9.80
N GLY A 64 -5.87 4.91 -9.23
CA GLY A 64 -4.80 5.58 -9.97
C GLY A 64 -4.34 4.85 -11.24
N PRO A 65 -3.95 3.56 -11.16
CA PRO A 65 -3.57 2.77 -12.33
C PRO A 65 -4.66 2.67 -13.40
N GLN A 66 -5.95 2.60 -13.01
CA GLN A 66 -7.06 2.59 -13.98
C GLN A 66 -7.10 3.90 -14.77
N VAL A 67 -7.03 5.04 -14.07
CA VAL A 67 -6.99 6.38 -14.69
C VAL A 67 -5.82 6.48 -15.65
N TYR A 68 -4.63 6.06 -15.22
CA TYR A 68 -3.42 6.10 -16.05
C TYR A 68 -3.48 5.14 -17.25
N ALA A 69 -4.11 3.97 -17.13
CA ALA A 69 -4.28 3.04 -18.24
C ALA A 69 -5.20 3.59 -19.35
N MET A 70 -6.08 4.55 -19.02
CA MET A 70 -6.92 5.24 -20.02
C MET A 70 -6.19 6.39 -20.74
N VAL A 71 -5.09 6.92 -20.19
CA VAL A 71 -4.34 8.04 -20.78
C VAL A 71 -3.90 7.76 -22.23
N PRO A 72 -3.30 6.60 -22.57
CA PRO A 72 -2.95 6.28 -23.96
C PRO A 72 -4.13 6.31 -24.91
N ALA A 73 -5.30 5.84 -24.48
CA ALA A 73 -6.51 5.84 -25.30
C ALA A 73 -7.03 7.26 -25.56
N VAL A 74 -7.09 8.11 -24.53
CA VAL A 74 -7.49 9.52 -24.68
C VAL A 74 -6.53 10.25 -25.61
N LEU A 75 -5.21 10.07 -25.41
CA LEU A 75 -4.19 10.68 -26.28
C LEU A 75 -4.25 10.15 -27.71
N PHE A 76 -4.63 8.89 -27.93
CA PHE A 76 -4.86 8.38 -29.26
C PHE A 76 -6.05 9.07 -29.93
N GLY A 77 -7.12 9.34 -29.18
CA GLY A 77 -8.25 10.15 -29.64
C GLY A 77 -7.81 11.55 -30.07
N VAL A 78 -7.01 12.23 -29.24
CA VAL A 78 -6.42 13.55 -29.55
C VAL A 78 -5.52 13.48 -30.79
N TRP A 79 -4.67 12.46 -30.88
CA TRP A 79 -3.81 12.22 -32.04
C TRP A 79 -4.63 12.07 -33.34
N VAL A 80 -5.72 11.31 -33.31
CA VAL A 80 -6.62 11.15 -34.45
C VAL A 80 -7.24 12.49 -34.86
N LEU A 81 -7.62 13.34 -33.89
CA LEU A 81 -8.22 14.65 -34.14
C LEU A 81 -7.24 15.69 -34.71
N LEU A 82 -6.01 15.73 -34.17
CA LEU A 82 -5.03 16.76 -34.50
C LEU A 82 -4.13 16.37 -35.68
N VAL A 83 -3.77 15.09 -35.78
CA VAL A 83 -2.79 14.60 -36.76
C VAL A 83 -3.46 13.84 -37.91
N GLU A 84 -4.54 13.11 -37.65
CA GLU A 84 -5.25 12.34 -38.69
C GLU A 84 -6.55 12.99 -39.19
N ARG A 85 -6.71 14.29 -38.94
CA ARG A 85 -7.95 15.07 -39.15
C ARG A 85 -8.57 14.89 -40.54
N GLU A 86 -7.75 14.82 -41.58
CA GLU A 86 -8.19 14.78 -42.98
C GLU A 86 -8.59 13.38 -43.48
N ARG A 87 -8.30 12.30 -42.73
CA ARG A 87 -8.39 10.92 -43.26
C ARG A 87 -9.13 9.91 -42.40
N SER A 88 -9.41 10.18 -41.13
CA SER A 88 -9.75 9.10 -40.20
C SER A 88 -11.17 9.14 -39.65
N VAL A 89 -11.55 10.15 -38.86
CA VAL A 89 -12.78 10.09 -38.04
C VAL A 89 -13.36 11.50 -37.79
N PRO A 90 -14.67 11.75 -37.98
CA PRO A 90 -15.26 13.04 -37.68
C PRO A 90 -15.24 13.34 -36.18
N VAL A 91 -15.00 14.62 -35.80
CA VAL A 91 -14.92 15.09 -34.40
C VAL A 91 -16.09 14.61 -33.55
N ARG A 92 -17.32 14.70 -34.09
CA ARG A 92 -18.54 14.24 -33.42
C ARG A 92 -18.48 12.76 -33.02
N ARG A 93 -17.81 11.90 -33.80
CA ARG A 93 -17.68 10.48 -33.49
C ARG A 93 -16.65 10.24 -32.39
N VAL A 94 -15.55 11.00 -32.36
CA VAL A 94 -14.58 10.94 -31.27
C VAL A 94 -15.24 11.37 -29.96
N ILE A 95 -15.95 12.50 -29.97
CA ILE A 95 -16.72 12.99 -28.81
C ILE A 95 -17.77 11.96 -28.39
N ALA A 96 -18.55 11.41 -29.33
CA ALA A 96 -19.56 10.40 -29.00
C ALA A 96 -18.94 9.14 -28.41
N PHE A 97 -17.82 8.64 -28.95
CA PHE A 97 -17.13 7.47 -28.43
C PHE A 97 -16.68 7.71 -26.98
N PHE A 98 -15.98 8.81 -26.70
CA PHE A 98 -15.49 9.10 -25.35
C PHE A 98 -16.62 9.50 -24.38
N GLY A 99 -17.69 10.13 -24.86
CA GLY A 99 -18.88 10.41 -24.05
C GLY A 99 -19.56 9.13 -23.57
N TRP A 100 -19.82 8.18 -24.48
CA TRP A 100 -20.34 6.86 -24.11
C TRP A 100 -19.35 6.08 -23.24
N ALA A 101 -18.06 6.11 -23.57
CA ALA A 101 -17.04 5.39 -22.81
C ALA A 101 -16.93 5.93 -21.37
N ALA A 102 -17.01 7.24 -21.19
CA ALA A 102 -17.07 7.88 -19.88
C ALA A 102 -18.34 7.45 -19.12
N LEU A 103 -19.51 7.47 -19.76
CA LEU A 103 -20.76 7.03 -19.14
C LEU A 103 -20.68 5.58 -18.65
N PHE A 104 -20.22 4.65 -19.50
CA PHE A 104 -20.07 3.24 -19.10
C PHE A 104 -18.98 3.05 -18.04
N THR A 105 -17.86 3.77 -18.15
CA THR A 105 -16.79 3.70 -17.16
C THR A 105 -17.27 4.16 -15.80
N VAL A 106 -17.88 5.34 -15.70
CA VAL A 106 -18.42 5.89 -14.45
C VAL A 106 -19.55 5.00 -13.92
N GLY A 107 -20.50 4.60 -14.77
CA GLY A 107 -21.63 3.78 -14.35
C GLY A 107 -21.24 2.42 -13.80
N LEU A 108 -20.32 1.71 -14.46
CA LEU A 108 -19.86 0.39 -14.00
C LEU A 108 -18.92 0.48 -12.78
N ASN A 109 -18.19 1.58 -12.63
CA ASN A 109 -17.26 1.80 -11.51
C ASN A 109 -17.87 2.60 -10.34
N ALA A 110 -19.18 2.89 -10.39
CA ALA A 110 -19.87 3.66 -9.35
C ALA A 110 -19.70 3.07 -7.95
N TYR A 111 -19.56 1.74 -7.83
CA TYR A 111 -19.44 1.02 -6.57
C TYR A 111 -18.25 1.47 -5.70
N TRP A 112 -17.14 1.89 -6.31
CA TRP A 112 -15.97 2.39 -5.57
C TRP A 112 -15.78 3.90 -5.73
N LEU A 113 -16.27 4.50 -6.83
CA LEU A 113 -16.21 5.95 -7.02
C LEU A 113 -16.99 6.70 -5.94
N ALA A 114 -18.09 6.13 -5.44
CA ALA A 114 -18.86 6.71 -4.33
C ALA A 114 -18.03 6.87 -3.04
N SER A 115 -17.04 5.99 -2.82
CA SER A 115 -16.16 6.05 -1.65
C SER A 115 -15.15 7.19 -1.70
N LEU A 116 -14.87 7.79 -2.86
CA LEU A 116 -13.89 8.88 -2.98
C LEU A 116 -14.26 10.14 -2.19
N ALA A 117 -15.54 10.34 -1.89
CA ALA A 117 -16.04 11.47 -1.10
C ALA A 117 -16.03 11.20 0.42
N SER A 118 -15.58 10.01 0.84
CA SER A 118 -15.60 9.61 2.24
C SER A 118 -14.50 10.32 3.05
N PRO A 119 -14.76 10.71 4.32
CA PRO A 119 -13.74 11.23 5.22
C PRO A 119 -12.53 10.29 5.36
N GLU A 120 -12.76 8.98 5.34
CA GLU A 120 -11.74 7.93 5.45
C GLU A 120 -10.79 7.99 4.25
N THR A 121 -11.31 8.20 3.04
CA THR A 121 -10.46 8.39 1.85
C THR A 121 -9.65 9.68 1.97
N THR A 122 -10.26 10.77 2.45
CA THR A 122 -9.53 12.04 2.64
C THR A 122 -8.40 11.89 3.65
N ASN A 123 -8.67 11.23 4.78
CA ASN A 123 -7.70 10.91 5.81
C ASN A 123 -6.57 10.01 5.26
N ALA A 124 -6.92 8.95 4.52
CA ALA A 124 -5.95 8.09 3.85
C ALA A 124 -5.01 8.88 2.95
N LEU A 125 -5.52 9.81 2.15
CA LEU A 125 -4.70 10.66 1.26
C LEU A 125 -3.82 11.64 2.05
N ALA A 126 -4.27 12.11 3.21
CA ALA A 126 -3.55 13.06 4.05
C ALA A 126 -2.35 12.44 4.79
N PHE A 127 -2.40 11.14 5.10
CA PHE A 127 -1.33 10.46 5.85
C PHE A 127 -0.50 9.49 5.00
N SER A 128 -1.07 8.89 3.96
CA SER A 128 -0.35 7.92 3.13
C SER A 128 0.51 8.54 2.03
N GLU A 129 1.64 7.91 1.71
CA GLU A 129 2.39 8.14 0.46
C GLU A 129 2.63 9.63 0.11
N GLN A 130 3.15 10.41 1.06
CA GLN A 130 3.38 11.85 0.84
C GLN A 130 4.26 12.10 -0.41
N PRO A 131 3.91 13.07 -1.28
CA PRO A 131 4.63 13.29 -2.54
C PRO A 131 6.14 13.50 -2.38
N ASN A 132 6.57 14.17 -1.31
CA ASN A 132 7.98 14.38 -0.97
C ASN A 132 8.73 13.10 -0.58
N ILE A 133 8.02 12.06 -0.14
CA ILE A 133 8.58 10.75 0.23
C ILE A 133 8.56 9.80 -0.97
N ILE A 134 7.43 9.68 -1.67
CA ILE A 134 7.30 8.66 -2.73
C ILE A 134 8.04 9.00 -4.03
N ASN A 135 8.44 10.27 -4.21
CA ASN A 135 9.16 10.72 -5.41
C ASN A 135 10.68 10.80 -5.23
N VAL A 136 11.23 10.47 -4.05
CA VAL A 136 12.69 10.56 -3.79
C VAL A 136 13.53 9.66 -4.70
N ALA A 137 12.94 8.62 -5.28
CA ALA A 137 13.64 7.67 -6.14
C ALA A 137 13.19 7.70 -7.62
N SER A 138 12.30 8.63 -7.98
CA SER A 138 11.71 8.76 -9.32
C SER A 138 12.66 9.47 -10.31
N SER A 139 13.95 9.17 -10.30
CA SER A 139 14.90 9.82 -11.22
C SER A 139 14.67 9.41 -12.68
N PHE A 140 14.99 10.30 -13.62
CA PHE A 140 14.81 10.04 -15.06
C PHE A 140 15.50 8.74 -15.55
N SER A 141 16.68 8.41 -15.02
CA SER A 141 17.45 7.21 -15.38
C SER A 141 16.82 5.92 -14.86
N GLU A 142 16.13 5.98 -13.72
CA GLU A 142 15.38 4.84 -13.18
C GLU A 142 14.06 4.69 -13.93
N THR A 143 13.32 5.78 -14.06
CA THR A 143 12.02 5.82 -14.72
C THR A 143 12.08 5.28 -16.13
N ILE A 144 13.05 5.67 -16.96
CA ILE A 144 13.13 5.21 -18.36
C ILE A 144 13.35 3.69 -18.49
N ARG A 145 13.85 3.03 -17.43
CA ARG A 145 14.03 1.58 -17.37
C ARG A 145 12.79 0.84 -16.82
N GLY A 146 11.71 1.56 -16.52
CA GLY A 146 10.52 1.03 -15.84
C GLY A 146 10.73 0.81 -14.33
N LEU A 147 11.71 1.50 -13.73
CA LEU A 147 11.99 1.53 -12.29
C LEU A 147 11.52 2.86 -11.69
N GLY A 148 11.97 3.19 -10.48
CA GLY A 148 11.68 4.46 -9.81
C GLY A 148 10.54 4.42 -8.79
N PHE A 149 9.96 3.24 -8.52
CA PHE A 149 9.08 3.05 -7.37
C PHE A 149 9.88 3.08 -6.07
N TRP A 150 9.55 3.98 -5.14
CA TRP A 150 10.32 4.23 -3.92
C TRP A 150 10.58 2.97 -3.07
N GLN A 151 9.65 2.01 -3.01
CA GLN A 151 9.84 0.78 -2.24
C GLN A 151 10.96 -0.13 -2.78
N PHE A 152 11.38 0.02 -4.04
CA PHE A 152 12.52 -0.72 -4.58
C PHE A 152 13.85 -0.31 -3.95
N TYR A 153 13.88 0.88 -3.36
CA TYR A 153 15.08 1.51 -2.81
C TYR A 153 15.13 1.41 -1.29
N GLY A 154 13.99 1.16 -0.65
CA GLY A 154 13.85 0.97 0.78
C GLY A 154 14.42 -0.36 1.28
N GLY A 155 14.68 -0.39 2.57
CA GLY A 155 15.24 -1.54 3.25
C GLY A 155 15.32 -1.32 4.76
N THR A 156 15.71 -2.37 5.46
CA THR A 156 15.96 -2.37 6.90
C THR A 156 17.38 -2.86 7.16
N GLN A 157 17.76 -2.95 8.43
CA GLN A 157 18.99 -3.65 8.83
C GLN A 157 19.04 -5.13 8.39
N PHE A 158 17.90 -5.73 8.02
CA PHE A 158 17.80 -7.09 7.49
C PHE A 158 17.97 -7.19 5.97
N GLY A 159 18.18 -6.05 5.28
CA GLY A 159 18.34 -5.99 3.83
C GLY A 159 17.23 -5.19 3.13
N PRO A 160 17.25 -5.16 1.79
CA PRO A 160 16.23 -4.48 0.99
C PRO A 160 14.84 -5.11 1.22
N TRP A 161 13.77 -4.31 1.13
CA TRP A 161 12.41 -4.85 1.25
C TRP A 161 12.10 -5.89 0.17
N ASP A 162 12.65 -5.69 -1.03
CA ASP A 162 12.65 -6.69 -2.10
C ASP A 162 14.08 -6.88 -2.67
N PRO A 163 14.79 -7.96 -2.28
CA PRO A 163 16.11 -8.28 -2.81
C PRO A 163 16.12 -8.63 -4.30
N THR A 164 15.01 -9.19 -4.81
CA THR A 164 14.87 -9.50 -6.23
C THR A 164 14.88 -8.20 -7.03
N VAL A 165 14.08 -7.21 -6.65
CA VAL A 165 14.06 -5.94 -7.38
C VAL A 165 15.35 -5.16 -7.19
N ARG A 166 15.97 -5.25 -5.99
CA ARG A 166 17.28 -4.62 -5.70
C ARG A 166 18.38 -5.05 -6.68
N SER A 167 18.28 -6.24 -7.28
CA SER A 167 19.26 -6.71 -8.25
C SER A 167 19.27 -5.88 -9.54
N TYR A 168 18.15 -5.30 -9.98
CA TYR A 168 18.11 -4.38 -11.14
C TYR A 168 18.90 -3.09 -10.91
N LEU A 169 19.17 -2.74 -9.66
CA LEU A 169 19.89 -1.55 -9.24
C LEU A 169 21.38 -1.80 -9.01
N THR A 170 21.77 -3.05 -8.76
CA THR A 170 23.12 -3.41 -8.28
C THR A 170 23.90 -4.28 -9.24
N SER A 171 23.23 -5.07 -10.09
CA SER A 171 23.89 -5.93 -11.08
C SER A 171 24.25 -5.13 -12.34
N PRO A 172 25.54 -5.03 -12.74
CA PRO A 172 25.93 -4.33 -13.96
C PRO A 172 25.25 -4.87 -15.22
N VAL A 173 25.06 -6.19 -15.29
CA VAL A 173 24.39 -6.84 -16.42
C VAL A 173 22.94 -6.37 -16.52
N LEU A 174 22.20 -6.39 -15.40
CA LEU A 174 20.79 -5.97 -15.37
C LEU A 174 20.63 -4.47 -15.65
N ILE A 175 21.59 -3.65 -15.20
CA ILE A 175 21.62 -2.22 -15.51
C ILE A 175 21.77 -2.02 -17.02
N VAL A 176 22.76 -2.66 -17.64
CA VAL A 176 23.03 -2.55 -19.09
C VAL A 176 21.84 -3.06 -19.90
N THR A 177 21.29 -4.23 -19.58
CA THR A 177 20.13 -4.78 -20.30
C THR A 177 18.85 -3.99 -20.04
N GLY A 178 18.74 -3.32 -18.89
CA GLY A 178 17.65 -2.41 -18.58
C GLY A 178 17.68 -1.15 -19.45
N PHE A 179 18.87 -0.62 -19.79
CA PHE A 179 19.02 0.49 -20.72
C PHE A 179 18.93 0.08 -22.20
N ALA A 180 19.22 -1.18 -22.53
CA ALA A 180 19.16 -1.65 -23.92
C ALA A 180 17.76 -1.47 -24.55
N VAL A 181 16.69 -1.73 -23.79
CA VAL A 181 15.30 -1.57 -24.26
C VAL A 181 14.99 -0.11 -24.65
N PRO A 182 15.15 0.90 -23.76
CA PRO A 182 14.87 2.28 -24.13
C PRO A 182 15.82 2.82 -25.20
N ILE A 183 17.10 2.44 -25.21
CA ILE A 183 18.03 2.87 -26.26
C ILE A 183 17.56 2.39 -27.64
N VAL A 184 17.26 1.09 -27.78
CA VAL A 184 16.77 0.54 -29.05
C VAL A 184 15.43 1.16 -29.41
N ALA A 185 14.52 1.38 -28.46
CA ALA A 185 13.24 2.04 -28.72
C ALA A 185 13.40 3.48 -29.25
N LEU A 186 14.30 4.28 -28.67
CA LEU A 186 14.59 5.64 -29.11
C LEU A 186 15.27 5.67 -30.49
N LEU A 187 16.24 4.78 -30.72
CA LEU A 187 16.87 4.62 -32.04
C LEU A 187 15.84 4.21 -33.10
N SER A 188 14.90 3.34 -32.75
CA SER A 188 13.82 2.92 -33.63
C SER A 188 12.89 4.07 -33.96
N ALA A 189 12.51 4.86 -32.96
CA ALA A 189 11.70 6.06 -33.15
C ALA A 189 12.42 7.10 -34.03
N TRP A 190 13.74 7.21 -33.92
CA TRP A 190 14.55 8.14 -34.72
C TRP A 190 14.71 7.68 -36.18
N LEU A 191 15.06 6.42 -36.40
CA LEU A 191 15.46 5.88 -37.69
C LEU A 191 14.28 5.43 -38.58
N LEU A 192 13.23 4.85 -37.99
CA LEU A 192 12.13 4.26 -38.77
C LEU A 192 11.10 5.30 -39.17
N ARG A 193 10.57 5.28 -40.40
CA ARG A 193 9.57 6.28 -40.86
C ARG A 193 8.11 5.90 -40.59
N TRP A 194 7.84 5.08 -39.56
CA TRP A 194 6.46 4.70 -39.24
C TRP A 194 5.69 5.84 -38.59
N ARG A 195 4.54 6.22 -39.15
CA ARG A 195 3.75 7.38 -38.69
C ARG A 195 3.42 7.39 -37.18
N TYR A 196 3.08 6.23 -36.62
CA TYR A 196 2.72 6.13 -35.20
C TYR A 196 3.93 6.08 -34.27
N ARG A 197 5.18 6.08 -34.78
CA ARG A 197 6.38 6.17 -33.95
C ARG A 197 6.35 7.41 -33.05
N LEU A 198 5.81 8.52 -33.57
CA LEU A 198 5.71 9.79 -32.84
C LEU A 198 4.65 9.73 -31.75
N PHE A 199 3.56 9.00 -31.97
CA PHE A 199 2.55 8.76 -30.94
C PHE A 199 3.14 7.94 -29.78
N PHE A 200 3.84 6.85 -30.06
CA PHE A 200 4.49 6.07 -29.00
C PHE A 200 5.67 6.82 -28.36
N LEU A 201 6.41 7.64 -29.11
CA LEU A 201 7.43 8.52 -28.54
C LEU A 201 6.82 9.55 -27.58
N LEU A 202 5.67 10.13 -27.93
CA LEU A 202 4.90 11.02 -27.06
C LEU A 202 4.48 10.30 -25.77
N LEU A 203 3.98 9.06 -25.87
CA LEU A 203 3.63 8.25 -24.69
C LEU A 203 4.85 7.94 -23.82
N ALA A 204 6.01 7.64 -24.42
CA ALA A 204 7.25 7.41 -23.68
C ALA A 204 7.72 8.67 -22.95
N ILE A 205 7.72 9.83 -23.62
CA ILE A 205 8.07 11.12 -23.02
C ILE A 205 7.11 11.46 -21.88
N LEU A 206 5.80 11.30 -22.10
CA LEU A 206 4.80 11.54 -21.07
C LEU A 206 4.96 10.60 -19.87
N GLY A 207 5.24 9.32 -20.10
CA GLY A 207 5.51 8.37 -19.04
C GLY A 207 6.73 8.79 -18.22
N VAL A 208 7.84 9.13 -18.88
CA VAL A 208 9.06 9.57 -18.19
C VAL A 208 8.85 10.87 -17.41
N VAL A 209 8.32 11.91 -18.06
CA VAL A 209 8.10 13.22 -17.44
C VAL A 209 7.05 13.15 -16.35
N GLY A 210 5.98 12.37 -16.54
CA GLY A 210 4.92 12.15 -15.56
C GLY A 210 5.46 11.50 -14.29
N MET A 211 6.20 10.39 -14.43
CA MET A 211 6.74 9.64 -13.30
C MET A 211 7.88 10.39 -12.60
N ALA A 212 8.77 11.06 -13.34
CA ALA A 212 9.96 11.71 -12.78
C ALA A 212 9.77 13.20 -12.46
N GLY A 213 8.62 13.79 -12.78
CA GLY A 213 8.44 15.25 -12.81
C GLY A 213 8.71 15.98 -11.49
N ILE A 214 8.42 15.32 -10.36
CA ILE A 214 8.64 15.86 -9.00
C ILE A 214 10.09 15.68 -8.54
N PHE A 215 10.84 14.73 -9.12
CA PHE A 215 12.22 14.49 -8.75
C PHE A 215 13.16 15.59 -9.30
N PRO A 216 14.16 16.07 -8.52
CA PRO A 216 14.36 15.81 -7.10
C PRO A 216 13.37 16.61 -6.24
N THR A 217 12.89 16.02 -5.15
CA THR A 217 11.81 16.59 -4.31
C THR A 217 12.17 17.94 -3.67
N ALA A 218 13.45 18.19 -3.41
CA ALA A 218 13.93 19.46 -2.86
C ALA A 218 13.97 20.63 -3.87
N SER A 219 13.96 20.34 -5.17
CA SER A 219 14.05 21.36 -6.23
C SER A 219 13.37 20.84 -7.50
N SER A 220 12.06 20.59 -7.39
CA SER A 220 11.31 19.94 -8.44
C SER A 220 11.23 20.78 -9.72
N SER A 221 10.99 20.13 -10.87
CA SER A 221 10.85 20.82 -12.15
C SER A 221 9.61 21.73 -12.18
N PRO A 222 9.47 22.67 -13.14
CA PRO A 222 8.24 23.46 -13.30
C PRO A 222 6.98 22.60 -13.47
N PHE A 223 7.12 21.44 -14.13
CA PHE A 223 6.05 20.46 -14.24
C PHE A 223 5.76 19.77 -12.89
N GLY A 224 6.80 19.48 -12.11
CA GLY A 224 6.67 19.00 -10.73
C GLY A 224 5.90 19.98 -9.84
N HIS A 225 6.19 21.29 -9.91
CA HIS A 225 5.41 22.31 -9.20
C HIS A 225 3.95 22.34 -9.63
N LEU A 226 3.66 22.16 -10.93
CA LEU A 226 2.28 22.07 -11.42
C LEU A 226 1.55 20.84 -10.83
N LEU A 227 2.22 19.70 -10.75
CA LEU A 227 1.67 18.49 -10.13
C LEU A 227 1.38 18.69 -8.65
N LEU A 228 2.35 19.23 -7.90
CA LEU A 228 2.18 19.52 -6.47
C LEU A 228 1.03 20.51 -6.24
N PHE A 229 0.99 21.60 -7.01
CA PHE A 229 -0.11 22.55 -6.98
C PHE A 229 -1.46 21.87 -7.25
N ALA A 230 -1.52 20.98 -8.24
CA ALA A 230 -2.75 20.24 -8.54
C ALA A 230 -3.16 19.33 -7.38
N TYR A 231 -2.22 18.64 -6.72
CA TYR A 231 -2.53 17.79 -5.57
C TYR A 231 -3.10 18.58 -4.40
N ASP A 232 -2.63 19.80 -4.18
CA ASP A 232 -3.08 20.66 -3.09
C ASP A 232 -4.41 21.38 -3.39
N HIS A 233 -4.70 21.69 -4.66
CA HIS A 233 -5.80 22.59 -5.02
C HIS A 233 -6.90 21.98 -5.89
N VAL A 234 -6.66 20.84 -6.55
CA VAL A 234 -7.63 20.19 -7.43
C VAL A 234 -8.24 19.00 -6.70
N PRO A 235 -9.57 19.01 -6.43
CA PRO A 235 -10.24 17.90 -5.76
C PRO A 235 -9.96 16.56 -6.44
N GLY A 236 -9.53 15.57 -5.64
CA GLY A 236 -9.22 14.22 -6.10
C GLY A 236 -7.86 14.04 -6.79
N ALA A 237 -7.15 15.11 -7.15
CA ALA A 237 -5.84 15.00 -7.81
C ALA A 237 -4.78 14.36 -6.91
N ALA A 238 -4.85 14.58 -5.59
CA ALA A 238 -3.97 13.92 -4.61
C ALA A 238 -4.04 12.38 -4.70
N GLY A 239 -5.17 11.79 -5.12
CA GLY A 239 -5.30 10.36 -5.38
C GLY A 239 -4.44 9.84 -6.55
N LEU A 240 -3.94 10.76 -7.38
CA LEU A 240 -3.05 10.51 -8.52
C LEU A 240 -1.60 10.95 -8.22
N ARG A 241 -1.19 11.04 -6.95
CA ARG A 241 0.18 11.44 -6.57
C ARG A 241 1.26 10.40 -6.84
N THR A 242 0.87 9.13 -6.86
CA THR A 242 1.74 8.00 -7.23
C THR A 242 1.92 7.94 -8.76
N THR A 243 2.66 8.89 -9.30
CA THR A 243 2.85 9.06 -10.75
C THR A 243 3.60 7.90 -11.39
N TYR A 244 4.41 7.16 -10.62
CA TYR A 244 5.14 5.98 -11.08
C TYR A 244 4.20 4.91 -11.74
N LYS A 245 2.90 4.91 -11.41
CA LYS A 245 1.86 4.06 -12.03
C LYS A 245 1.65 4.33 -13.54
N LEU A 246 2.14 5.47 -14.06
CA LEU A 246 2.24 5.73 -15.50
C LEU A 246 3.25 4.81 -16.21
N GLY A 247 4.04 4.01 -15.47
CA GLY A 247 5.00 3.06 -16.04
C GLY A 247 4.38 2.05 -17.00
N GLY A 248 3.08 1.75 -16.87
CA GLY A 248 2.35 0.97 -17.87
C GLY A 248 2.33 1.60 -19.26
N THR A 249 2.14 2.91 -19.33
CA THR A 249 2.15 3.69 -20.58
C THR A 249 3.56 3.73 -21.17
N LEU A 250 4.57 4.00 -20.32
CA LEU A 250 5.97 4.02 -20.72
C LEU A 250 6.40 2.67 -21.30
N ASN A 251 6.13 1.58 -20.59
CA ASN A 251 6.53 0.24 -21.02
C ASN A 251 5.84 -0.17 -22.32
N LEU A 252 4.56 0.16 -22.51
CA LEU A 252 3.88 -0.13 -23.76
C LEU A 252 4.57 0.58 -24.92
N ALA A 253 4.88 1.87 -24.74
CA ALA A 253 5.55 2.66 -25.75
C ALA A 253 6.93 2.12 -26.11
N LEU A 254 7.77 1.85 -25.09
CA LEU A 254 9.10 1.29 -25.30
C LEU A 254 9.03 -0.10 -25.95
N ALA A 255 8.10 -0.96 -25.52
CA ALA A 255 7.94 -2.30 -26.08
C ALA A 255 7.54 -2.30 -27.56
N VAL A 256 6.61 -1.41 -27.95
CA VAL A 256 6.20 -1.27 -29.36
C VAL A 256 7.35 -0.74 -30.21
N LEU A 257 8.00 0.34 -29.77
CA LEU A 257 9.13 0.94 -30.49
C LEU A 257 10.32 -0.01 -30.61
N PHE A 258 10.68 -0.71 -29.53
CA PHE A 258 11.73 -1.72 -29.51
C PHE A 258 11.45 -2.82 -30.54
N ALA A 259 10.23 -3.38 -30.52
CA ALA A 259 9.87 -4.47 -31.41
C ALA A 259 9.89 -4.05 -32.88
N LEU A 260 9.48 -2.82 -33.19
CA LEU A 260 9.56 -2.27 -34.54
C LEU A 260 11.01 -2.12 -35.00
N GLY A 261 11.91 -1.68 -34.12
CA GLY A 261 13.34 -1.62 -34.38
C GLY A 261 13.95 -2.96 -34.75
N VAL A 262 13.71 -3.95 -33.90
CA VAL A 262 14.21 -5.32 -34.09
C VAL A 262 13.63 -5.93 -35.35
N ASP A 263 12.34 -5.75 -35.63
CA ASP A 263 11.70 -6.25 -36.85
C ASP A 263 12.28 -5.60 -38.11
N ALA A 264 12.47 -4.28 -38.11
CA ALA A 264 13.08 -3.56 -39.23
C ALA A 264 14.55 -3.97 -39.46
N LEU A 265 15.32 -4.13 -38.38
CA LEU A 265 16.71 -4.60 -38.45
C LEU A 265 16.80 -6.05 -38.90
N TRP A 266 15.89 -6.91 -38.45
CA TRP A 266 15.81 -8.30 -38.91
C TRP A 266 15.46 -8.37 -40.40
N ALA A 267 14.49 -7.56 -40.85
CA ALA A 267 14.06 -7.50 -42.23
C ALA A 267 15.15 -6.99 -43.18
N SER A 268 16.01 -6.07 -42.74
CA SER A 268 17.10 -5.52 -43.57
C SER A 268 18.17 -6.55 -43.95
N PHE A 269 18.29 -7.63 -43.16
CA PHE A 269 19.21 -8.75 -43.39
C PHE A 269 18.56 -9.95 -44.09
N ARG A 270 17.23 -9.96 -44.29
CA ARG A 270 16.51 -11.11 -44.85
C ARG A 270 16.88 -11.34 -46.33
N GLY A 271 17.15 -12.60 -46.70
CA GLY A 271 17.35 -13.01 -48.09
C GLY A 271 18.75 -12.75 -48.65
N LYS A 272 19.71 -12.35 -47.80
CA LYS A 272 21.11 -12.14 -48.17
C LYS A 272 21.98 -13.12 -47.36
N GLY A 273 22.45 -14.20 -47.99
CA GLY A 273 23.13 -15.31 -47.29
C GLY A 273 24.30 -14.89 -46.39
N GLU A 274 25.03 -13.83 -46.77
CA GLU A 274 26.14 -13.27 -45.99
C GLU A 274 25.72 -12.62 -44.66
N TYR A 275 24.43 -12.30 -44.49
CA TYR A 275 23.90 -11.61 -43.31
C TYR A 275 23.14 -12.53 -42.34
N GLU A 276 23.17 -13.85 -42.56
CA GLU A 276 22.56 -14.82 -41.61
C GLU A 276 23.22 -14.76 -40.22
N LEU A 277 24.53 -14.50 -40.14
CA LEU A 277 25.21 -14.29 -38.87
C LEU A 277 24.65 -13.07 -38.12
N TRP A 278 24.39 -11.96 -38.81
CA TRP A 278 23.81 -10.75 -38.21
C TRP A 278 22.39 -10.98 -37.71
N ARG A 279 21.59 -11.76 -38.43
CA ARG A 279 20.26 -12.18 -37.96
C ARG A 279 20.37 -12.98 -36.66
N LEU A 280 21.25 -13.98 -36.63
CA LEU A 280 21.51 -14.76 -35.42
C LEU A 280 21.93 -13.85 -34.26
N LEU A 281 22.85 -12.89 -34.49
CA LEU A 281 23.29 -11.94 -33.47
C LEU A 281 22.14 -11.06 -32.96
N VAL A 282 21.25 -10.56 -33.82
CA VAL A 282 20.07 -9.79 -33.42
C VAL A 282 19.12 -10.64 -32.58
N ALA A 283 18.86 -11.89 -32.98
CA ALA A 283 18.01 -12.81 -32.22
C ALA A 283 18.62 -13.13 -30.84
N VAL A 284 19.92 -13.46 -30.79
CA VAL A 284 20.64 -13.76 -29.54
C VAL A 284 20.67 -12.53 -28.63
N ALA A 285 21.01 -11.35 -29.15
CA ALA A 285 21.01 -10.12 -28.37
C ALA A 285 19.62 -9.80 -27.80
N THR A 286 18.57 -9.94 -28.62
CA THR A 286 17.18 -9.76 -28.17
C THR A 286 16.81 -10.78 -27.09
N ALA A 287 17.19 -12.05 -27.27
CA ALA A 287 16.93 -13.11 -26.29
C ALA A 287 17.67 -12.83 -24.97
N VAL A 288 18.93 -12.42 -25.01
CA VAL A 288 19.71 -12.04 -23.82
C VAL A 288 19.06 -10.88 -23.07
N ILE A 289 18.64 -9.82 -23.78
CA ILE A 289 17.94 -8.68 -23.17
C ILE A 289 16.66 -9.15 -22.47
N LEU A 290 15.85 -9.99 -23.14
CA LEU A 290 14.59 -10.50 -22.57
C LEU A 290 14.83 -11.41 -21.36
N VAL A 291 15.77 -12.36 -21.46
CA VAL A 291 16.09 -13.32 -20.39
C VAL A 291 16.70 -12.61 -19.18
N ALA A 292 17.59 -11.63 -19.41
CA ALA A 292 18.16 -10.83 -18.34
C ALA A 292 17.11 -9.94 -17.65
N ASN A 293 16.23 -9.28 -18.41
CA ASN A 293 15.15 -8.52 -17.77
C ASN A 293 14.10 -9.42 -17.10
N ALA A 294 13.95 -10.66 -17.56
CA ALA A 294 13.11 -11.69 -16.95
C ALA A 294 13.83 -12.52 -15.87
N TYR A 295 14.98 -12.08 -15.36
CA TYR A 295 15.77 -12.90 -14.42
C TYR A 295 14.96 -13.39 -13.20
N PRO A 296 13.99 -12.65 -12.62
CA PRO A 296 13.20 -13.16 -11.50
C PRO A 296 12.40 -14.41 -11.88
N LEU A 297 11.86 -14.45 -13.10
CA LEU A 297 11.17 -15.62 -13.62
C LEU A 297 12.14 -16.77 -13.88
N VAL A 298 13.30 -16.49 -14.48
CA VAL A 298 14.30 -17.50 -14.84
C VAL A 298 14.89 -18.18 -13.61
N LEU A 299 15.13 -17.43 -12.53
CA LEU A 299 15.68 -17.95 -11.28
C LEU A 299 14.61 -18.41 -10.28
N GLY A 300 13.33 -18.34 -10.63
CA GLY A 300 12.22 -18.67 -9.72
C GLY A 300 12.10 -17.73 -8.51
N ARG A 301 12.59 -16.50 -8.63
CA ARG A 301 12.62 -15.46 -7.56
C ARG A 301 11.48 -14.43 -7.69
N ILE A 302 10.35 -14.84 -8.26
CA ILE A 302 9.17 -13.96 -8.44
C ILE A 302 8.54 -13.63 -7.08
N GLN A 303 8.66 -14.53 -6.11
CA GLN A 303 8.17 -14.33 -4.75
C GLN A 303 9.33 -13.85 -3.87
N GLY A 304 9.13 -12.73 -3.17
CA GLY A 304 10.14 -12.15 -2.28
C GLY A 304 10.39 -12.99 -1.01
N GLU A 305 11.29 -12.52 -0.15
CA GLU A 305 11.68 -13.23 1.09
C GLU A 305 10.53 -13.47 2.09
N ARG A 306 9.41 -12.76 1.93
CA ARG A 306 8.22 -12.91 2.78
C ARG A 306 7.33 -14.09 2.38
N ASN A 307 7.78 -14.95 1.48
CA ASN A 307 7.01 -16.11 1.07
C ASN A 307 6.72 -17.06 2.24
N THR A 308 5.56 -17.69 2.23
CA THR A 308 5.18 -18.75 3.16
C THR A 308 4.76 -20.00 2.40
N ALA A 309 5.16 -21.18 2.90
CA ALA A 309 4.68 -22.46 2.37
C ALA A 309 3.22 -22.74 2.76
N GLY A 310 2.68 -22.00 3.72
CA GLY A 310 1.32 -22.15 4.22
C GLY A 310 1.18 -21.65 5.66
N ILE A 311 -0.06 -21.41 6.07
CA ILE A 311 -0.38 -21.00 7.44
C ILE A 311 -0.22 -22.22 8.37
N PRO A 312 0.56 -22.14 9.47
CA PRO A 312 0.72 -23.24 10.39
C PRO A 312 -0.60 -23.76 10.99
N ALA A 313 -0.63 -25.05 11.33
CA ALA A 313 -1.83 -25.70 11.86
C ALA A 313 -2.35 -25.03 13.15
N TYR A 314 -1.45 -24.56 14.02
CA TYR A 314 -1.85 -23.87 15.26
C TYR A 314 -2.60 -22.56 14.98
N TRP A 315 -2.24 -21.82 13.93
CA TRP A 315 -2.96 -20.62 13.51
C TRP A 315 -4.34 -20.98 12.96
N THR A 316 -4.43 -22.03 12.15
CA THR A 316 -5.73 -22.53 11.65
C THR A 316 -6.63 -22.97 12.81
N GLN A 317 -6.08 -23.62 13.83
CA GLN A 317 -6.82 -24.03 15.03
C GLN A 317 -7.29 -22.82 15.85
N ALA A 318 -6.41 -21.84 16.09
CA ALA A 318 -6.73 -20.62 16.83
C ALA A 318 -7.83 -19.82 16.14
N LEU A 319 -7.70 -19.58 14.83
CA LEU A 319 -8.70 -18.85 14.06
C LEU A 319 -10.05 -19.58 14.01
N ASN A 320 -10.06 -20.89 13.79
CA ASN A 320 -11.30 -21.66 13.83
C ASN A 320 -11.93 -21.68 15.24
N TYR A 321 -11.12 -21.54 16.30
CA TYR A 321 -11.61 -21.43 17.67
C TYR A 321 -12.28 -20.07 17.91
N LEU A 322 -11.65 -18.98 17.49
CA LEU A 322 -12.22 -17.63 17.55
C LEU A 322 -13.52 -17.53 16.73
N GLU A 323 -13.52 -18.02 15.49
CA GLU A 323 -14.71 -18.03 14.63
C GLU A 323 -15.89 -18.77 15.27
N ARG A 324 -15.63 -19.91 15.94
CA ARG A 324 -16.68 -20.68 16.64
C ARG A 324 -17.21 -20.00 17.90
N ARG A 325 -16.47 -19.08 18.53
CA ARG A 325 -16.99 -18.28 19.64
C ARG A 325 -18.09 -17.34 19.15
N GLY A 326 -18.00 -16.89 17.90
CA GLY A 326 -19.01 -16.06 17.25
C GLY A 326 -19.27 -14.76 18.02
N GLY A 327 -20.44 -14.15 17.86
CA GLY A 327 -20.84 -12.96 18.61
C GLY A 327 -20.48 -11.64 17.93
N PRO A 328 -21.02 -10.51 18.43
CA PRO A 328 -20.80 -9.19 17.87
C PRO A 328 -19.47 -8.56 18.34
N GLU A 329 -18.82 -9.11 19.37
CA GLU A 329 -17.56 -8.60 19.89
C GLU A 329 -16.39 -8.81 18.93
N ARG A 330 -15.27 -8.16 19.20
CA ARG A 330 -14.08 -8.13 18.38
C ARG A 330 -12.93 -8.89 19.00
N GLU A 331 -11.96 -9.27 18.16
CA GLU A 331 -10.73 -9.94 18.56
C GLU A 331 -9.53 -9.01 18.35
N PHE A 332 -8.79 -8.68 19.40
CA PHE A 332 -7.64 -7.79 19.33
C PHE A 332 -6.34 -8.57 19.10
N PHE A 333 -5.61 -8.28 18.04
CA PHE A 333 -4.38 -8.99 17.69
C PHE A 333 -3.15 -8.20 18.10
N ALA A 334 -2.46 -8.65 19.15
CA ALA A 334 -1.30 -8.00 19.74
C ALA A 334 0.00 -8.81 19.51
N PRO A 335 1.18 -8.18 19.40
CA PRO A 335 1.37 -6.74 19.30
C PRO A 335 1.06 -6.19 17.90
N GLY A 336 0.77 -4.89 17.83
CA GLY A 336 0.72 -4.10 16.62
C GLY A 336 2.07 -4.01 15.91
N THR A 337 2.02 -3.84 14.59
CA THR A 337 3.20 -3.65 13.74
C THR A 337 2.79 -2.94 12.46
N LEU A 338 3.71 -2.16 11.87
CA LEU A 338 3.50 -1.58 10.55
C LEU A 338 3.51 -2.64 9.45
N GLN A 339 4.39 -3.64 9.59
CA GLN A 339 4.60 -4.70 8.62
C GLN A 339 4.80 -6.03 9.34
N ILE A 340 3.78 -6.88 9.25
CA ILE A 340 3.81 -8.16 9.95
C ILE A 340 4.59 -9.22 9.17
N VAL A 341 5.57 -9.81 9.85
CA VAL A 341 6.36 -10.95 9.37
C VAL A 341 6.40 -11.94 10.51
N TYR A 342 6.01 -13.17 10.27
CA TYR A 342 6.12 -14.25 11.24
C TYR A 342 7.41 -15.03 11.01
N ARG A 343 7.86 -15.79 12.02
CA ARG A 343 9.04 -16.68 11.87
C ARG A 343 8.87 -17.76 10.81
N TRP A 344 7.63 -18.04 10.40
CA TRP A 344 7.30 -19.03 9.37
C TRP A 344 7.04 -18.41 7.98
N GLY A 345 6.99 -17.08 7.86
CA GLY A 345 6.74 -16.37 6.59
C GLY A 345 5.99 -15.06 6.80
N GLY A 346 5.74 -14.30 5.73
CA GLY A 346 5.03 -13.02 5.78
C GLY A 346 3.64 -13.10 5.14
N LEU A 347 2.71 -12.33 5.70
CA LEU A 347 1.43 -11.98 5.11
C LEU A 347 1.40 -10.45 5.00
N VAL A 348 0.71 -9.89 4.00
CA VAL A 348 0.66 -8.43 3.83
C VAL A 348 -0.04 -7.79 5.04
N ASP A 349 -1.24 -8.31 5.37
CA ASP A 349 -2.13 -7.74 6.39
C ASP A 349 -2.29 -8.63 7.63
N GLY A 350 -1.48 -9.70 7.74
CA GLY A 350 -1.49 -10.61 8.88
C GLY A 350 -2.45 -11.80 8.74
N VAL A 351 -2.45 -12.66 9.75
CA VAL A 351 -3.16 -13.95 9.72
C VAL A 351 -4.66 -13.82 9.96
N ALA A 352 -5.11 -12.77 10.66
CA ALA A 352 -6.50 -12.49 10.95
C ALA A 352 -7.34 -12.33 9.67
N GLU A 353 -6.79 -11.64 8.67
CA GLU A 353 -7.43 -11.38 7.37
C GLU A 353 -7.73 -12.64 6.55
N THR A 354 -7.18 -13.79 6.95
CA THR A 354 -7.49 -15.09 6.32
C THR A 354 -8.85 -15.65 6.76
N ARG A 355 -9.54 -14.98 7.69
CA ARG A 355 -10.87 -15.31 8.21
C ARG A 355 -11.72 -14.05 8.37
N PRO A 356 -12.39 -13.59 7.30
CA PRO A 356 -13.21 -12.37 7.34
C PRO A 356 -14.43 -12.45 8.26
N GLN A 357 -14.76 -13.64 8.80
CA GLN A 357 -15.81 -13.81 9.81
C GLN A 357 -15.39 -13.31 11.20
N ILE A 358 -14.10 -13.17 11.46
CA ILE A 358 -13.54 -12.67 12.73
C ILE A 358 -13.48 -11.16 12.64
N ALA A 359 -14.08 -10.46 13.60
CA ALA A 359 -14.06 -9.01 13.64
C ALA A 359 -12.75 -8.53 14.27
N SER A 360 -11.65 -8.64 13.52
CA SER A 360 -10.32 -8.36 14.06
C SER A 360 -10.04 -6.87 14.27
N VAL A 361 -9.37 -6.54 15.37
CA VAL A 361 -8.75 -5.24 15.65
C VAL A 361 -7.25 -5.43 15.56
N ILE A 362 -6.65 -4.83 14.53
CA ILE A 362 -5.20 -4.84 14.32
C ILE A 362 -4.68 -3.43 14.63
N PRO A 363 -3.87 -3.26 15.69
CA PRO A 363 -3.29 -1.97 16.05
C PRO A 363 -2.20 -1.59 15.04
N TRP A 364 -2.63 -1.02 13.92
CA TRP A 364 -1.75 -0.54 12.86
C TRP A 364 -1.32 0.90 13.18
N PRO A 365 -0.01 1.22 13.27
CA PRO A 365 0.43 2.56 13.66
C PRO A 365 0.14 3.64 12.60
N PHE A 366 -0.28 3.25 11.39
CA PHE A 366 -0.48 4.14 10.26
C PHE A 366 -1.93 4.65 10.19
N PRO A 367 -2.20 5.96 10.35
CA PRO A 367 -3.54 6.50 10.53
C PRO A 367 -4.29 6.69 9.21
N VAL A 368 -4.44 5.63 8.40
CA VAL A 368 -5.05 5.71 7.05
C VAL A 368 -6.57 5.69 7.11
N ASN A 369 -7.16 4.95 8.07
CA ASN A 369 -8.61 4.79 8.15
C ASN A 369 -9.24 5.87 9.06
N GLU A 370 -8.79 5.96 10.31
CA GLU A 370 -9.27 6.94 11.29
C GLU A 370 -8.12 7.30 12.26
N HIS A 371 -7.64 8.55 12.22
CA HIS A 371 -6.50 8.99 13.03
C HIS A 371 -6.79 8.97 14.54
N TYR A 372 -8.02 9.28 14.95
CA TYR A 372 -8.45 9.18 16.35
C TYR A 372 -8.50 7.73 16.86
N GLN A 373 -8.98 6.80 16.02
CA GLN A 373 -8.95 5.38 16.34
C GLN A 373 -7.50 4.90 16.51
N THR A 374 -6.63 5.29 15.59
CA THR A 374 -5.21 4.93 15.62
C THR A 374 -4.53 5.44 16.89
N ASN A 375 -4.86 6.66 17.32
CA ASN A 375 -4.37 7.23 18.58
C ASN A 375 -4.78 6.40 19.80
N LEU A 376 -6.05 5.98 19.90
CA LEU A 376 -6.52 5.11 20.98
C LEU A 376 -5.85 3.73 20.95
N LEU A 377 -5.75 3.09 19.77
CA LEU A 377 -5.10 1.78 19.62
C LEU A 377 -3.62 1.85 20.01
N ALA A 378 -2.92 2.92 19.63
CA ALA A 378 -1.54 3.15 20.06
C ALA A 378 -1.43 3.31 21.58
N ALA A 379 -2.42 3.95 22.22
CA ALA A 379 -2.45 4.12 23.67
C ALA A 379 -2.63 2.79 24.42
N VAL A 380 -3.46 1.87 23.92
CA VAL A 380 -3.69 0.55 24.55
C VAL A 380 -2.41 -0.27 24.65
N GLU A 381 -1.61 -0.31 23.59
CA GLU A 381 -0.40 -1.15 23.58
C GLU A 381 0.86 -0.46 24.07
N ARG A 382 0.88 0.87 24.19
CA ARG A 382 2.09 1.64 24.49
C ARG A 382 2.90 1.09 25.68
N PRO A 383 2.31 0.76 26.84
CA PRO A 383 3.08 0.25 27.98
C PRO A 383 3.82 -1.04 27.62
N TYR A 384 3.12 -1.99 26.99
CA TYR A 384 3.68 -3.29 26.59
C TYR A 384 4.70 -3.17 25.47
N GLN A 385 4.49 -2.22 24.56
CA GLN A 385 5.46 -1.79 23.55
C GLN A 385 6.69 -1.09 24.15
N GLN A 386 6.77 -0.89 25.46
CA GLN A 386 7.93 -0.32 26.15
C GLN A 386 8.44 -1.19 27.31
N ASP A 387 7.97 -2.45 27.41
CA ASP A 387 8.25 -3.35 28.52
C ASP A 387 7.85 -2.75 29.89
N LEU A 388 6.74 -2.01 29.91
CA LEU A 388 6.17 -1.39 31.10
C LEU A 388 4.86 -2.09 31.48
N PRO A 389 4.64 -2.38 32.77
CA PRO A 389 3.35 -2.87 33.23
C PRO A 389 2.29 -1.77 33.10
N SER A 390 1.06 -2.19 32.81
CA SER A 390 -0.13 -1.36 32.90
C SER A 390 -1.16 -2.05 33.80
N ASN A 391 -2.16 -1.31 34.26
CA ASN A 391 -3.24 -1.82 35.09
C ASN A 391 -4.57 -1.61 34.37
N ASP A 392 -5.46 -2.60 34.44
CA ASP A 392 -6.83 -2.49 33.94
C ASP A 392 -6.96 -2.25 32.43
N SER A 393 -6.06 -2.83 31.63
CA SER A 393 -6.17 -2.78 30.16
C SER A 393 -7.48 -3.39 29.65
N ALA A 394 -8.11 -4.28 30.42
CA ALA A 394 -9.44 -4.78 30.11
C ALA A 394 -10.49 -3.66 29.95
N ALA A 395 -10.37 -2.54 30.66
CA ALA A 395 -11.26 -1.39 30.46
C ALA A 395 -11.16 -0.84 29.04
N LEU A 396 -9.95 -0.62 28.54
CA LEU A 396 -9.73 -0.13 27.18
C LEU A 396 -10.25 -1.12 26.13
N PHE A 397 -10.00 -2.41 26.33
CA PHE A 397 -10.53 -3.45 25.44
C PHE A 397 -12.07 -3.48 25.44
N ARG A 398 -12.73 -3.28 26.59
CA ARG A 398 -14.21 -3.18 26.64
C ARG A 398 -14.73 -2.00 25.83
N TYR A 399 -14.10 -0.83 25.87
CA TYR A 399 -14.50 0.30 25.02
C TYR A 399 -14.32 0.03 23.53
N LEU A 400 -13.27 -0.70 23.16
CA LEU A 400 -13.03 -1.17 21.79
C LEU A 400 -13.98 -2.29 21.34
N GLY A 401 -14.84 -2.77 22.24
CA GLY A 401 -15.74 -3.89 22.00
C GLY A 401 -15.02 -5.23 21.83
N VAL A 402 -13.84 -5.37 22.43
CA VAL A 402 -12.99 -6.55 22.33
C VAL A 402 -13.38 -7.55 23.41
N ARG A 403 -13.53 -8.82 23.00
CA ARG A 403 -13.75 -9.95 23.90
C ARG A 403 -12.51 -10.77 24.13
N ASP A 404 -11.75 -11.01 23.07
CA ASP A 404 -10.58 -11.88 23.12
C ASP A 404 -9.35 -11.11 22.63
N VAL A 405 -8.25 -11.20 23.38
CA VAL A 405 -6.95 -10.63 23.02
C VAL A 405 -6.03 -11.77 22.58
N VAL A 406 -5.57 -11.72 21.34
CA VAL A 406 -4.74 -12.74 20.71
C VAL A 406 -3.28 -12.28 20.73
N LEU A 407 -2.45 -12.93 21.54
CA LEU A 407 -1.00 -12.71 21.55
C LEU A 407 -0.33 -13.53 20.45
N GLN A 408 0.38 -12.83 19.56
CA GLN A 408 1.07 -13.38 18.40
C GLN A 408 2.56 -13.59 18.68
N ASN A 409 2.89 -14.60 19.50
CA ASN A 409 4.26 -14.84 19.95
C ASN A 409 5.21 -15.37 18.87
N ASP A 410 4.70 -15.70 17.68
CA ASP A 410 5.48 -16.18 16.55
C ASP A 410 5.84 -15.08 15.52
N ILE A 411 5.54 -13.82 15.82
CA ILE A 411 6.00 -12.66 15.05
C ILE A 411 7.54 -12.61 15.09
N ASP A 412 8.15 -12.34 13.93
CA ASP A 412 9.53 -11.92 13.83
C ASP A 412 9.64 -10.47 14.31
N TRP A 413 9.67 -10.28 15.62
CA TRP A 413 9.63 -8.96 16.26
C TRP A 413 10.75 -8.03 15.79
N GLN A 414 11.90 -8.60 15.40
CA GLN A 414 13.02 -7.84 14.84
C GLN A 414 12.67 -7.26 13.47
N ARG A 415 12.15 -8.09 12.55
CA ARG A 415 11.76 -7.65 11.20
C ARG A 415 10.49 -6.79 11.21
N SER A 416 9.60 -7.04 12.17
CA SER A 416 8.33 -6.31 12.36
C SER A 416 8.43 -5.11 13.30
N THR A 417 9.64 -4.78 13.79
CA THR A 417 9.94 -3.60 14.62
C THR A 417 8.97 -3.39 15.78
N THR A 418 8.60 -4.48 16.45
CA THR A 418 7.58 -4.50 17.52
C THR A 418 8.13 -5.16 18.79
N ALA A 419 7.34 -5.14 19.87
CA ALA A 419 7.70 -5.81 21.12
C ALA A 419 7.99 -7.30 20.91
N ARG A 420 9.03 -7.80 21.59
CA ARG A 420 9.34 -9.23 21.54
C ARG A 420 8.32 -10.03 22.38
N PRO A 421 8.10 -11.31 22.07
CA PRO A 421 7.09 -12.11 22.78
C PRO A 421 7.27 -12.15 24.30
N ALA A 422 8.50 -12.15 24.81
CA ALA A 422 8.77 -12.10 26.25
C ALA A 422 8.24 -10.82 26.94
N GLU A 423 8.35 -9.66 26.29
CA GLU A 423 7.88 -8.37 26.81
C GLU A 423 6.34 -8.32 26.79
N MET A 424 5.72 -8.87 25.73
CA MET A 424 4.27 -8.97 25.62
C MET A 424 3.62 -9.87 26.68
N GLN A 425 4.40 -10.67 27.40
CA GLN A 425 3.88 -11.40 28.56
C GLN A 425 3.47 -10.48 29.72
N LEU A 426 3.86 -9.20 29.72
CA LEU A 426 3.29 -8.22 30.65
C LEU A 426 1.79 -8.04 30.42
N LEU A 427 1.32 -8.08 29.18
CA LEU A 427 -0.11 -8.04 28.85
C LEU A 427 -0.83 -9.33 29.30
N ALA A 428 -0.20 -10.49 29.11
CA ALA A 428 -0.73 -11.77 29.61
C ALA A 428 -0.85 -11.82 31.14
N LYS A 429 -0.04 -11.02 31.85
CA LYS A 429 -0.01 -10.94 33.31
C LYS A 429 -0.82 -9.77 33.87
N ASP A 430 -1.49 -8.99 33.02
CA ASP A 430 -2.39 -7.94 33.49
C ASP A 430 -3.52 -8.59 34.32
N PRO A 431 -3.68 -8.24 35.61
CA PRO A 431 -4.68 -8.87 36.47
C PRO A 431 -6.13 -8.66 36.05
N SER A 432 -6.38 -7.73 35.13
CA SER A 432 -7.71 -7.45 34.59
C SER A 432 -8.12 -8.38 33.43
N LEU A 433 -7.19 -9.18 32.92
CA LEU A 433 -7.40 -10.14 31.84
C LEU A 433 -7.29 -11.58 32.36
N ASP A 434 -8.10 -12.47 31.80
CA ASP A 434 -8.09 -13.89 32.17
C ASP A 434 -7.43 -14.71 31.06
N PRO A 435 -6.47 -15.60 31.36
CA PRO A 435 -5.96 -16.54 30.36
C PRO A 435 -7.07 -17.52 29.96
N LEU A 436 -7.28 -17.69 28.65
CA LEU A 436 -8.33 -18.58 28.13
C LEU A 436 -7.74 -19.87 27.57
N THR A 437 -6.87 -19.78 26.57
CA THR A 437 -6.29 -20.96 25.90
C THR A 437 -5.05 -20.57 25.10
N SER A 438 -4.32 -21.58 24.61
CA SER A 438 -3.20 -21.39 23.69
C SER A 438 -3.17 -22.45 22.60
N PHE A 439 -2.45 -22.17 21.51
CA PHE A 439 -2.31 -23.06 20.36
C PHE A 439 -0.85 -23.20 19.93
N GLY A 440 -0.48 -24.40 19.51
CA GLY A 440 0.89 -24.75 19.13
C GLY A 440 1.72 -25.24 20.30
N LEU A 441 2.88 -25.83 20.01
CA LEU A 441 3.78 -26.33 21.04
C LEU A 441 4.63 -25.18 21.59
N PRO A 442 4.91 -25.14 22.91
CA PRO A 442 5.90 -24.22 23.47
C PRO A 442 7.21 -24.23 22.69
N GLY A 443 7.71 -23.05 22.31
CA GLY A 443 8.94 -22.89 21.55
C GLY A 443 8.77 -23.05 20.03
N GLN A 444 7.59 -23.42 19.54
CA GLN A 444 7.32 -23.52 18.11
C GLN A 444 7.24 -22.13 17.50
N ASN A 445 8.22 -21.76 16.66
CA ASN A 445 8.29 -20.47 15.97
C ASN A 445 8.33 -19.22 16.88
N THR A 446 8.55 -19.34 18.18
CA THR A 446 8.66 -18.19 19.11
C THR A 446 10.08 -17.67 19.29
N VAL A 447 11.08 -18.45 18.88
CA VAL A 447 12.50 -18.06 18.88
C VAL A 447 13.12 -18.22 17.49
N ALA A 448 14.15 -17.42 17.21
CA ALA A 448 14.88 -17.49 15.94
C ALA A 448 15.51 -18.89 15.73
N ARG A 449 15.43 -19.43 14.50
CA ARG A 449 16.07 -20.71 14.16
C ARG A 449 17.59 -20.61 14.32
N GLY A 450 18.18 -21.57 15.03
CA GLY A 450 19.63 -21.60 15.25
C GLY A 450 20.13 -20.59 16.29
N SER A 451 19.25 -19.89 17.01
CA SER A 451 19.66 -19.17 18.22
C SER A 451 20.07 -20.20 19.27
N SER A 452 21.35 -20.57 19.29
CA SER A 452 21.99 -21.23 20.42
C SER A 452 22.39 -20.22 21.50
N GLN A 453 21.88 -18.98 21.43
CA GLN A 453 22.08 -17.95 22.45
C GLN A 453 21.38 -18.38 23.75
N ALA A 454 22.06 -19.28 24.46
CA ALA A 454 21.75 -19.70 25.82
C ALA A 454 22.02 -18.58 26.84
N SER A 455 22.41 -17.37 26.39
CA SER A 455 22.78 -16.22 27.22
C SER A 455 21.76 -15.09 27.23
N ASP A 456 20.72 -15.10 26.38
CA ASP A 456 19.62 -14.12 26.47
C ASP A 456 18.47 -14.70 27.31
N PRO A 457 18.22 -14.19 28.54
CA PRO A 457 17.15 -14.67 29.41
C PRO A 457 15.77 -14.61 28.74
N SER A 458 15.52 -13.57 27.92
CA SER A 458 14.25 -13.39 27.25
C SER A 458 14.02 -14.45 26.17
N SER A 459 15.05 -14.85 25.43
CA SER A 459 14.95 -16.01 24.54
C SER A 459 14.82 -17.34 25.28
N GLY A 460 15.31 -17.43 26.52
CA GLY A 460 15.01 -18.55 27.41
C GLY A 460 13.52 -18.63 27.75
N ALA A 461 12.89 -17.50 28.09
CA ALA A 461 11.45 -17.42 28.35
C ALA A 461 10.62 -17.74 27.10
N GLU A 462 10.98 -17.18 25.94
CA GLU A 462 10.28 -17.38 24.66
C GLU A 462 10.18 -18.84 24.22
N ARG A 463 11.17 -19.68 24.58
CA ARG A 463 11.14 -21.14 24.29
C ARG A 463 10.01 -21.88 25.01
N HIS A 464 9.45 -21.29 26.05
CA HIS A 464 8.36 -21.86 26.83
C HIS A 464 7.00 -21.25 26.47
N LEU A 465 6.98 -20.25 25.58
CA LEU A 465 5.74 -19.64 25.10
C LEU A 465 5.17 -20.47 23.94
N PRO A 466 3.85 -20.72 23.92
CA PRO A 466 3.18 -21.19 22.72
C PRO A 466 3.11 -20.04 21.68
N PRO A 467 3.05 -20.35 20.37
CA PRO A 467 3.04 -19.32 19.33
C PRO A 467 1.80 -18.43 19.34
N VAL A 468 0.67 -18.94 19.85
CA VAL A 468 -0.57 -18.17 19.99
C VAL A 468 -1.16 -18.38 21.38
N GLU A 469 -1.44 -17.28 22.07
CA GLU A 469 -2.18 -17.26 23.33
C GLU A 469 -3.42 -16.40 23.17
N ILE A 470 -4.51 -16.80 23.82
CA ILE A 470 -5.77 -16.06 23.84
C ILE A 470 -6.10 -15.73 25.28
N LEU A 471 -6.31 -14.45 25.53
CA LEU A 471 -6.80 -13.90 26.80
C LEU A 471 -8.26 -13.47 26.62
N ILE A 472 -9.07 -13.58 27.67
CA ILE A 472 -10.42 -13.05 27.73
C ILE A 472 -10.40 -11.67 28.39
N VAL A 473 -11.21 -10.78 27.84
CA VAL A 473 -11.62 -9.53 28.46
C VAL A 473 -12.90 -9.79 29.26
N PRO A 474 -12.86 -9.74 30.60
CA PRO A 474 -14.05 -9.97 31.41
C PRO A 474 -15.11 -8.90 31.15
N ASN A 475 -16.37 -9.32 31.10
CA ASN A 475 -17.52 -8.45 30.84
C ASN A 475 -17.37 -7.62 29.56
N ALA A 476 -16.89 -8.25 28.49
CA ALA A 476 -16.79 -7.64 27.16
C ALA A 476 -18.12 -7.01 26.74
N LEU A 477 -18.03 -5.85 26.08
CA LEU A 477 -19.18 -5.10 25.58
C LEU A 477 -19.27 -5.25 24.06
N PRO A 478 -20.47 -5.26 23.47
CA PRO A 478 -20.59 -5.21 22.03
C PRO A 478 -20.08 -3.85 21.50
N PRO A 479 -19.51 -3.82 20.28
CA PRO A 479 -18.97 -2.59 19.70
C PRO A 479 -20.06 -1.55 19.42
N ALA A 480 -21.28 -1.98 19.10
CA ALA A 480 -22.45 -1.12 19.00
C ALA A 480 -23.35 -1.33 20.23
N ARG A 481 -23.51 -0.29 21.04
CA ARG A 481 -24.31 -0.34 22.26
C ARG A 481 -24.90 1.02 22.60
N VAL A 482 -25.96 0.99 23.40
CA VAL A 482 -26.53 2.19 24.04
C VAL A 482 -25.97 2.26 25.45
N GLU A 483 -25.46 3.41 25.83
CA GLU A 483 -24.94 3.66 27.18
C GLU A 483 -25.84 4.64 27.92
N ALA A 484 -25.95 4.44 29.23
CA ALA A 484 -26.74 5.27 30.12
C ALA A 484 -25.98 5.50 31.43
N GLY A 485 -26.21 6.65 32.07
CA GLY A 485 -25.55 7.05 33.31
C GLY A 485 -24.71 8.31 33.16
N ALA A 486 -24.12 8.75 34.27
CA ALA A 486 -23.28 9.94 34.32
C ALA A 486 -22.01 9.73 33.47
N PRO A 487 -21.76 10.55 32.44
CA PRO A 487 -20.61 10.37 31.58
C PRO A 487 -19.33 10.94 32.22
N VAL A 488 -18.19 10.39 31.80
CA VAL A 488 -16.87 10.98 32.00
C VAL A 488 -16.53 11.79 30.75
N VAL A 489 -16.48 13.11 30.90
CA VAL A 489 -16.11 14.05 29.83
C VAL A 489 -14.62 14.33 29.92
N VAL A 490 -13.88 13.96 28.89
CA VAL A 490 -12.40 14.01 28.87
C VAL A 490 -11.92 15.09 27.91
N SER A 491 -11.14 16.04 28.44
CA SER A 491 -10.31 16.94 27.64
C SER A 491 -8.94 16.31 27.44
N GLY A 492 -8.71 15.71 26.28
CA GLY A 492 -7.55 14.89 25.99
C GLY A 492 -7.66 14.12 24.68
N ASP A 493 -6.84 13.09 24.56
CA ASP A 493 -6.82 12.12 23.47
C ASP A 493 -6.86 10.68 24.03
N GLY A 494 -6.64 9.67 23.19
CA GLY A 494 -6.64 8.26 23.57
C GLY A 494 -5.61 7.89 24.64
N PHE A 495 -4.48 8.60 24.74
CA PHE A 495 -3.52 8.40 25.85
C PHE A 495 -4.07 8.91 27.19
N GLY A 496 -4.93 9.94 27.15
CA GLY A 496 -5.69 10.40 28.32
C GLY A 496 -6.68 9.33 28.79
N ILE A 497 -7.37 8.68 27.85
CA ILE A 497 -8.28 7.54 28.15
C ILE A 497 -7.52 6.36 28.76
N ALA A 498 -6.34 6.02 28.22
CA ALA A 498 -5.48 4.98 28.78
C ALA A 498 -5.06 5.31 30.23
N SER A 499 -4.67 6.56 30.50
CA SER A 499 -4.32 7.00 31.86
C SER A 499 -5.52 6.87 32.83
N LEU A 500 -6.73 7.18 32.38
CA LEU A 500 -7.94 7.04 33.19
C LEU A 500 -8.32 5.57 33.47
N ALA A 501 -8.04 4.66 32.53
CA ALA A 501 -8.18 3.23 32.78
C ALA A 501 -7.21 2.78 33.89
N GLU A 502 -5.93 3.18 33.80
CA GLU A 502 -4.92 2.84 34.80
C GLU A 502 -5.25 3.35 36.20
N GLU A 503 -5.83 4.55 36.31
CA GLU A 503 -6.32 5.13 37.56
C GLU A 503 -7.60 4.46 38.09
N GLY A 504 -8.24 3.61 37.27
CA GLY A 504 -9.45 2.88 37.61
C GLY A 504 -10.76 3.67 37.46
N THR A 505 -10.70 4.88 36.90
CA THR A 505 -11.87 5.74 36.64
C THR A 505 -12.86 5.07 35.67
N LEU A 506 -12.36 4.20 34.79
CA LEU A 506 -13.14 3.53 33.75
C LEU A 506 -13.62 2.12 34.14
N ARG A 507 -13.35 1.64 35.37
CA ARG A 507 -13.68 0.26 35.81
C ARG A 507 -15.15 -0.09 35.71
N THR A 508 -16.04 0.88 35.95
CA THR A 508 -17.49 0.70 35.89
C THR A 508 -18.06 0.87 34.49
N ASN A 509 -17.22 1.01 33.46
CA ASN A 509 -17.60 1.29 32.08
C ASN A 509 -18.55 2.50 31.94
N PRO A 510 -18.25 3.66 32.55
CA PRO A 510 -19.08 4.85 32.35
C PRO A 510 -19.09 5.28 30.88
N PRO A 511 -20.11 6.00 30.40
CA PRO A 511 -20.01 6.61 29.09
C PRO A 511 -18.86 7.60 29.03
N VAL A 512 -18.06 7.56 27.96
CA VAL A 512 -16.91 8.45 27.77
C VAL A 512 -17.17 9.36 26.59
N LEU A 513 -17.01 10.66 26.79
CA LEU A 513 -17.17 11.68 25.77
C LEU A 513 -15.92 12.55 25.71
N TYR A 514 -15.38 12.81 24.53
CA TYR A 514 -14.32 13.80 24.37
C TYR A 514 -14.92 15.20 24.40
N SER A 515 -14.37 16.10 25.23
CA SER A 515 -14.83 17.48 25.30
C SER A 515 -14.68 18.22 23.97
N GLY A 516 -13.76 17.79 23.11
CA GLY A 516 -13.50 18.37 21.79
C GLY A 516 -14.63 18.12 20.78
N ASP A 517 -15.44 17.08 20.98
CA ASP A 517 -16.57 16.73 20.11
C ASP A 517 -17.88 17.38 20.56
N LEU A 518 -17.88 18.02 21.73
CA LEU A 518 -19.08 18.58 22.35
C LEU A 518 -19.17 20.08 22.12
N THR A 519 -20.36 20.56 21.77
CA THR A 519 -20.65 21.99 21.76
C THR A 519 -20.89 22.52 23.17
N ALA A 520 -20.87 23.84 23.34
CA ALA A 520 -21.25 24.47 24.62
C ALA A 520 -22.68 24.12 25.05
N ALA A 521 -23.59 23.90 24.09
CA ALA A 521 -24.95 23.48 24.37
C ALA A 521 -25.01 22.03 24.85
N ASP A 522 -24.24 21.13 24.25
CA ASP A 522 -24.14 19.73 24.68
C ASP A 522 -23.59 19.65 26.11
N LEU A 523 -22.53 20.40 26.41
CA LEU A 523 -21.97 20.46 27.77
C LEU A 523 -22.97 20.99 28.81
N ALA A 524 -23.76 22.00 28.46
CA ALA A 524 -24.80 22.53 29.35
C ALA A 524 -25.94 21.51 29.56
N GLY A 525 -26.29 20.75 28.53
CA GLY A 525 -27.26 19.65 28.63
C GLY A 525 -26.76 18.52 29.52
N LEU A 526 -25.50 18.11 29.33
CA LEU A 526 -24.85 17.05 30.12
C LEU A 526 -24.74 17.40 31.60
N ALA A 527 -24.66 18.69 31.97
CA ALA A 527 -24.59 19.09 33.38
C ALA A 527 -25.76 18.57 34.22
N ALA A 528 -26.93 18.31 33.60
CA ALA A 528 -28.08 17.71 34.26
C ALA A 528 -27.87 16.23 34.63
N ASP A 529 -26.97 15.53 33.93
CA ASP A 529 -26.67 14.10 34.12
C ASP A 529 -25.55 13.84 35.14
N GLY A 530 -25.04 14.89 35.79
CA GLY A 530 -23.98 14.80 36.81
C GLY A 530 -22.63 14.26 36.31
N PRO A 531 -22.07 14.81 35.21
CA PRO A 531 -20.88 14.27 34.57
C PRO A 531 -19.62 14.51 35.41
N SER A 532 -18.61 13.66 35.22
CA SER A 532 -17.26 13.91 35.73
C SER A 532 -16.41 14.53 34.64
N PHE A 533 -15.81 15.69 34.91
CA PHE A 533 -14.89 16.34 33.97
C PHE A 533 -13.45 15.99 34.32
N VAL A 534 -12.72 15.49 33.34
CA VAL A 534 -11.30 15.16 33.47
C VAL A 534 -10.53 15.96 32.44
N VAL A 535 -9.53 16.72 32.91
CA VAL A 535 -8.60 17.45 32.04
C VAL A 535 -7.26 16.74 32.10
N THR A 536 -6.77 16.34 30.94
CA THR A 536 -5.49 15.63 30.80
C THR A 536 -4.49 16.49 30.06
N ASP A 537 -3.20 16.19 30.22
CA ASP A 537 -2.12 16.78 29.42
C ASP A 537 -1.74 15.91 28.21
N SER A 538 -2.63 15.01 27.77
CA SER A 538 -2.30 13.93 26.85
C SER A 538 -2.18 14.41 25.39
N ASN A 539 -2.97 15.40 24.99
CA ASN A 539 -2.94 16.01 23.66
C ASN A 539 -1.75 16.97 23.51
N ARG A 540 -0.55 16.41 23.55
CA ARG A 540 0.72 17.14 23.47
C ARG A 540 1.09 17.39 22.02
N ARG A 541 1.70 18.54 21.77
CA ARG A 541 2.31 18.83 20.47
C ARG A 541 3.60 18.01 20.31
N VAL A 542 3.53 16.90 19.61
CA VAL A 542 4.68 16.01 19.34
C VAL A 542 4.74 15.65 17.87
N ALA A 543 5.93 15.47 17.30
CA ALA A 543 6.08 14.80 16.01
C ALA A 543 5.97 13.28 16.21
N TYR A 544 5.10 12.62 15.44
CA TYR A 544 4.98 11.16 15.38
C TYR A 544 5.70 10.61 14.15
N SER A 545 6.37 9.47 14.32
CA SER A 545 6.82 8.60 13.23
C SER A 545 5.89 7.40 13.21
N PHE A 546 5.26 7.14 12.06
CA PHE A 546 4.37 5.99 11.89
C PHE A 546 5.13 4.75 11.39
N ASP A 547 6.47 4.80 11.40
CA ASP A 547 7.34 3.75 10.84
C ASP A 547 7.47 2.52 11.77
N ALA A 548 7.16 2.70 13.06
CA ALA A 548 7.16 1.63 14.06
C ALA A 548 6.15 1.94 15.20
N PRO A 549 5.63 0.91 15.89
CA PRO A 549 4.80 1.09 17.09
C PRO A 549 5.60 1.52 18.33
N ARG A 550 6.93 1.33 18.33
CA ARG A 550 7.83 1.66 19.44
C ARG A 550 8.65 2.92 19.14
N ASP A 551 8.96 3.68 20.20
CA ASP A 551 9.81 4.90 20.13
C ASP A 551 9.41 5.86 19.01
N ASN A 552 8.10 6.02 18.86
CA ASN A 552 7.45 6.55 17.67
C ASN A 552 7.02 8.01 17.78
N HIS A 553 7.42 8.71 18.84
CA HIS A 553 7.13 10.13 19.02
C HIS A 553 8.31 10.87 19.63
N SER A 554 8.35 12.17 19.36
CA SER A 554 9.33 13.09 19.93
C SER A 554 8.93 13.59 21.32
N TYR A 555 9.85 14.33 21.95
CA TYR A 555 9.54 15.15 23.10
C TYR A 555 8.48 16.22 22.76
N THR A 556 7.80 16.75 23.78
CA THR A 556 6.82 17.83 23.60
C THR A 556 7.46 19.08 23.02
N LEU A 557 6.92 19.54 21.90
CA LEU A 557 7.43 20.67 21.14
C LEU A 557 6.79 21.98 21.62
N PRO A 558 7.59 23.04 21.84
CA PRO A 558 7.06 24.38 22.08
C PRO A 558 6.20 24.91 20.92
N ALA A 559 5.41 25.95 21.19
CA ALA A 559 4.67 26.63 20.14
C ALA A 559 5.60 27.12 19.01
N GLY A 560 5.21 26.88 17.76
CA GLY A 560 5.98 27.29 16.57
C GLY A 560 7.23 26.47 16.25
N ALA A 561 7.70 25.57 17.12
CA ALA A 561 8.88 24.75 16.86
C ALA A 561 8.56 23.55 15.94
N THR A 562 9.34 23.29 14.90
CA THR A 562 9.16 22.11 14.03
C THR A 562 10.38 21.21 14.07
N LEU A 563 10.17 19.89 13.94
CA LEU A 563 11.23 18.90 13.81
C LEU A 563 11.35 18.48 12.34
N GLY A 564 12.02 19.31 11.53
CA GLY A 564 12.13 19.09 10.07
C GLY A 564 10.77 18.99 9.38
N ASP A 565 10.70 18.28 8.26
CA ASP A 565 9.46 18.02 7.48
C ASP A 565 8.61 16.86 8.07
N ARG A 566 8.62 16.65 9.40
CA ARG A 566 7.84 15.59 10.04
C ARG A 566 6.44 16.07 10.41
N ALA A 567 5.44 15.23 10.14
CA ALA A 567 4.07 15.48 10.56
C ALA A 567 3.99 15.60 12.10
N ILE A 568 3.22 16.58 12.57
CA ILE A 568 2.97 16.79 13.99
C ILE A 568 1.70 16.04 14.34
N GLY A 569 1.78 15.10 15.29
CA GLY A 569 0.60 14.56 15.94
C GLY A 569 -0.25 13.59 15.11
N TYR A 570 -1.27 13.08 15.78
CA TYR A 570 -2.54 12.67 15.18
C TYR A 570 -3.50 13.86 15.05
N GLY A 571 -2.99 15.10 15.16
CA GLY A 571 -3.77 16.31 15.46
C GLY A 571 -4.13 17.16 14.26
#